data_AF-A0A9E3SLL1-F1
#
_entry.id   AF-A0A9E3SLL1-F1
#
_cell.length_a   1.000
_cell.length_b   1.000
_cell.length_c   1.000
_cell.angle_alpha   90.00
_cell.angle_beta   90.00
_cell.angle_gamma   90.00
#
_symmetry.space_group_name_H-M   'P 1'
#
loop_
_entity.id
_entity.type
_entity.pdbx_description
1 polymer ?
#
loop_
_entity_poly.entity_id
_entity_poly.type
_entity_poly.pdbx_seq_one_letter_code
_entity_poly.pdbx_strand_id
1 'polypeptide(L)'
;VNEPIWIEPYPDDRWLADDDHPEHAVFARQEMTLAFIVLLHLLPPRQRAVLILRDVLDFQANEAAVLLDMTVSAVKSALHRARSTMAIQEGGSGSALVRVDGLDEPLRTQLEDYVRAWETADVAALLALLKADATFSMPPIPAWYRGRATIRDLTMRTVFSGQAQGRWHLRPTRANGQPAFGLYRQSAEPGVYHAYGIQVLTFHDGQLADIITFRHPALFPLFHLPAIVSNL
;
A
#
# COMPACT_ATOMS: atom_id res chain seq x y z
N VAL A 1 -17.22 16.54 7.37
CA VAL A 1 -16.05 15.87 7.99
C VAL A 1 -15.67 14.76 7.01
N ASN A 2 -14.57 14.91 6.27
CA ASN A 2 -14.13 13.87 5.33
C ASN A 2 -13.40 12.80 6.13
N GLU A 3 -13.99 11.62 6.25
CA GLU A 3 -13.27 10.45 6.72
C GLU A 3 -12.16 10.12 5.70
N PRO A 4 -10.93 9.81 6.14
CA PRO A 4 -9.90 9.33 5.24
C PRO A 4 -10.38 8.02 4.59
N ILE A 5 -10.58 8.03 3.28
CA ILE A 5 -10.91 6.81 2.51
C ILE A 5 -9.64 5.98 2.43
N TRP A 6 -9.62 4.88 3.18
CA TRP A 6 -8.56 3.88 3.08
C TRP A 6 -8.87 2.93 1.94
N ILE A 7 -7.87 2.65 1.11
CA ILE A 7 -7.98 1.59 0.11
C ILE A 7 -7.82 0.28 0.87
N GLU A 8 -8.85 -0.57 0.87
CA GLU A 8 -8.78 -1.89 1.48
C GLU A 8 -7.72 -2.76 0.79
N PRO A 9 -7.09 -3.70 1.51
CA PRO A 9 -6.08 -4.56 0.93
C PRO A 9 -6.77 -5.56 -0.01
N TYR A 10 -6.40 -5.52 -1.29
CA TYR A 10 -6.93 -6.44 -2.29
C TYR A 10 -5.81 -7.37 -2.79
N PRO A 11 -6.02 -8.70 -2.82
CA PRO A 11 -5.01 -9.68 -3.27
C PRO A 11 -4.64 -9.49 -4.75
N ASP A 12 -3.34 -9.43 -5.05
CA ASP A 12 -2.84 -9.23 -6.41
C ASP A 12 -3.20 -10.38 -7.37
N ASP A 13 -3.30 -11.61 -6.85
CA ASP A 13 -3.60 -12.82 -7.62
C ASP A 13 -5.05 -12.85 -8.15
N ARG A 14 -5.97 -12.17 -7.49
CA ARG A 14 -7.37 -12.07 -7.92
C ARG A 14 -7.57 -11.12 -9.10
N TRP A 15 -6.60 -10.25 -9.41
CA TRP A 15 -6.62 -9.49 -10.67
C TRP A 15 -6.36 -10.39 -11.88
N LEU A 16 -5.76 -11.57 -11.68
CA LEU A 16 -5.35 -12.50 -12.73
C LEU A 16 -6.42 -13.55 -13.07
N ALA A 17 -7.49 -13.63 -12.27
CA ALA A 17 -8.49 -14.69 -12.38
C ALA A 17 -9.63 -14.41 -13.38
N ASP A 18 -9.67 -13.22 -13.98
CA ASP A 18 -10.79 -12.76 -14.84
C ASP A 18 -10.49 -12.76 -16.34
N ASP A 19 -9.33 -13.29 -16.77
CA ASP A 19 -8.98 -13.39 -18.20
C ASP A 19 -8.49 -14.81 -18.55
N ASP A 20 -9.29 -15.52 -19.36
CA ASP A 20 -8.91 -16.72 -20.10
C ASP A 20 -7.68 -16.44 -20.99
N HIS A 21 -6.48 -16.52 -20.40
CA HIS A 21 -5.15 -16.87 -20.95
C HIS A 21 -4.65 -16.28 -22.31
N PRO A 22 -3.31 -16.13 -22.52
CA PRO A 22 -2.23 -16.00 -21.53
C PRO A 22 -1.01 -15.13 -21.95
N GLU A 23 -0.16 -14.87 -20.96
CA GLU A 23 1.30 -14.64 -20.97
C GLU A 23 2.00 -13.37 -21.49
N HIS A 24 1.47 -12.48 -22.36
CA HIS A 24 2.33 -11.35 -22.83
C HIS A 24 1.74 -9.93 -22.93
N ALA A 25 0.42 -9.73 -22.92
CA ALA A 25 -0.16 -8.38 -22.94
C ALA A 25 -0.31 -7.72 -21.55
N VAL A 26 -0.15 -8.53 -20.49
CA VAL A 26 -0.52 -8.20 -19.11
C VAL A 26 0.49 -7.25 -18.45
N PHE A 27 1.79 -7.41 -18.73
CA PHE A 27 2.84 -6.62 -18.07
C PHE A 27 2.81 -5.13 -18.42
N ALA A 28 2.55 -4.76 -19.67
CA ALA A 28 2.50 -3.36 -20.08
C ALA A 28 1.26 -2.63 -19.52
N ARG A 29 0.13 -3.34 -19.35
CA ARG A 29 -1.12 -2.74 -18.86
C ARG A 29 -1.15 -2.61 -17.33
N GLN A 30 -0.53 -3.56 -16.63
CA GLN A 30 -0.38 -3.54 -15.17
C GLN A 30 0.50 -2.38 -14.69
N GLU A 31 1.65 -2.15 -15.34
CA GLU A 31 2.58 -1.07 -14.96
C GLU A 31 1.99 0.32 -15.24
N MET A 32 1.22 0.46 -16.32
CA MET A 32 0.59 1.73 -16.70
C MET A 32 -0.58 2.10 -15.77
N THR A 33 -1.34 1.11 -15.27
CA THR A 33 -2.54 1.35 -14.44
C THR A 33 -2.17 1.82 -13.03
N LEU A 34 -1.11 1.27 -12.43
CA LEU A 34 -0.71 1.66 -11.07
C LEU A 34 0.07 2.98 -11.05
N ALA A 35 0.97 3.19 -12.02
CA ALA A 35 1.62 4.48 -12.22
C ALA A 35 0.58 5.58 -12.44
N PHE A 36 -0.49 5.31 -13.20
CA PHE A 36 -1.61 6.22 -13.39
C PHE A 36 -2.36 6.54 -12.08
N ILE A 37 -2.69 5.54 -11.25
CA ILE A 37 -3.36 5.76 -9.95
C ILE A 37 -2.50 6.59 -8.99
N VAL A 38 -1.19 6.31 -8.91
CA VAL A 38 -0.25 7.09 -8.09
C VAL A 38 -0.13 8.52 -8.62
N LEU A 39 -0.03 8.68 -9.94
CA LEU A 39 0.06 9.99 -10.58
C LEU A 39 -1.22 10.83 -10.36
N LEU A 40 -2.39 10.20 -10.30
CA LEU A 40 -3.64 10.86 -9.91
C LEU A 40 -3.64 11.32 -8.44
N HIS A 41 -2.95 10.64 -7.53
CA HIS A 41 -2.87 11.05 -6.12
C HIS A 41 -2.03 12.32 -5.91
N LEU A 42 -1.09 12.61 -6.81
CA LEU A 42 -0.25 13.81 -6.77
C LEU A 42 -0.96 15.08 -7.26
N LEU A 43 -2.12 14.92 -7.92
CA LEU A 43 -2.90 16.05 -8.43
C LEU A 43 -3.80 16.66 -7.35
N PRO A 44 -3.90 18.01 -7.28
CA PRO A 44 -4.92 18.67 -6.49
C PRO A 44 -6.33 18.16 -6.84
N PRO A 45 -7.27 18.03 -5.88
CA PRO A 45 -8.54 17.32 -6.09
C PRO A 45 -9.35 17.77 -7.31
N ARG A 46 -9.37 19.08 -7.59
CA ARG A 46 -10.07 19.65 -8.76
C ARG A 46 -9.36 19.36 -10.08
N GLN A 47 -8.03 19.28 -10.09
CA GLN A 47 -7.25 18.93 -11.28
C GLN A 47 -7.39 17.44 -11.60
N ARG A 48 -7.40 16.58 -10.56
CA ARG A 48 -7.73 15.15 -10.68
C ARG A 48 -9.13 14.93 -11.26
N ALA A 49 -10.14 15.59 -10.70
CA ALA A 49 -11.53 15.44 -11.17
C ALA A 49 -11.69 15.89 -12.63
N VAL A 50 -11.06 17.01 -13.01
CA VAL A 50 -11.06 17.49 -14.40
C VAL A 50 -10.37 16.50 -15.34
N LEU A 51 -9.22 15.92 -14.94
CA LEU A 51 -8.50 14.95 -15.76
C LEU A 51 -9.30 13.66 -15.96
N ILE A 52 -9.91 13.11 -14.90
CA ILE A 52 -10.75 11.90 -15.00
C ILE A 52 -11.95 12.14 -15.91
N LEU A 53 -12.68 13.24 -15.71
CA LEU A 53 -13.86 13.53 -16.53
C LEU A 53 -13.49 13.74 -18.01
N ARG A 54 -12.38 14.44 -18.29
CA ARG A 54 -12.00 14.84 -19.65
C ARG A 54 -11.21 13.79 -20.44
N ASP A 55 -10.30 13.07 -19.79
CA ASP A 55 -9.33 12.20 -20.46
C ASP A 55 -9.61 10.71 -20.23
N VAL A 56 -10.46 10.35 -19.26
CA VAL A 56 -10.86 8.95 -18.99
C VAL A 56 -12.32 8.70 -19.38
N LEU A 57 -13.21 9.61 -18.98
CA LEU A 57 -14.65 9.47 -19.19
C LEU A 57 -15.16 10.24 -20.43
N ASP A 58 -14.27 10.94 -21.14
CA ASP A 58 -14.54 11.64 -22.40
C ASP A 58 -15.66 12.72 -22.35
N PHE A 59 -15.95 13.29 -21.17
CA PHE A 59 -16.93 14.39 -21.01
C PHE A 59 -16.48 15.62 -21.77
N GLN A 60 -17.41 16.42 -22.30
CA GLN A 60 -17.10 17.73 -22.89
C GLN A 60 -16.72 18.79 -21.83
N ALA A 61 -15.94 19.80 -22.23
CA ALA A 61 -15.43 20.81 -21.29
C ALA A 61 -16.53 21.69 -20.66
N ASN A 62 -17.65 21.86 -21.35
CA ASN A 62 -18.87 22.49 -20.84
C ASN A 62 -19.60 21.58 -19.83
N GLU A 63 -19.67 20.28 -20.07
CA GLU A 63 -20.29 19.31 -19.16
C GLU A 63 -19.50 19.18 -17.85
N ALA A 64 -18.17 19.07 -17.95
CA ALA A 64 -17.29 19.07 -16.78
C ALA A 64 -17.33 20.39 -16.00
N ALA A 65 -17.50 21.53 -16.69
CA ALA A 65 -17.65 22.84 -16.06
C ALA A 65 -18.93 22.92 -15.22
N VAL A 66 -20.05 22.44 -15.76
CA VAL A 66 -21.33 22.36 -15.03
C VAL A 66 -21.20 21.42 -13.83
N LEU A 67 -20.63 20.22 -14.03
CA LEU A 67 -20.54 19.20 -12.99
C LEU A 67 -19.62 19.60 -11.82
N LEU A 68 -18.56 20.37 -12.09
CA LEU A 68 -17.58 20.78 -11.09
C LEU A 68 -17.81 22.19 -10.54
N ASP A 69 -18.89 22.86 -10.94
CA ASP A 69 -19.17 24.27 -10.63
C ASP A 69 -17.97 25.18 -10.95
N MET A 70 -17.47 25.05 -12.17
CA MET A 70 -16.30 25.76 -12.70
C MET A 70 -16.66 26.47 -14.02
N THR A 71 -15.91 27.50 -14.38
CA THR A 71 -15.99 28.05 -15.73
C THR A 71 -15.26 27.14 -16.73
N VAL A 72 -15.67 27.15 -18.00
CA VAL A 72 -14.99 26.37 -19.07
C VAL A 72 -13.50 26.74 -19.18
N SER A 73 -13.13 28.00 -18.95
CA SER A 73 -11.72 28.41 -18.95
C SER A 73 -10.95 27.86 -17.74
N ALA A 74 -11.60 27.74 -16.58
CA ALA A 74 -11.02 27.13 -15.39
C ALA A 74 -10.80 25.62 -15.58
N VAL A 75 -11.74 24.91 -16.24
CA VAL A 75 -11.59 23.49 -16.62
C VAL A 75 -10.41 23.30 -17.57
N LYS A 76 -10.31 24.09 -18.64
CA LYS A 76 -9.18 24.01 -19.59
C LYS A 76 -7.84 24.28 -18.90
N SER A 77 -7.79 25.27 -18.00
CA SER A 77 -6.58 25.59 -17.25
C SER A 77 -6.19 24.50 -16.24
N ALA A 78 -7.18 23.89 -15.58
CA ALA A 78 -6.97 22.78 -14.65
C ALA A 78 -6.49 21.52 -15.36
N LEU A 79 -7.05 21.20 -16.52
CA LEU A 79 -6.62 20.08 -17.36
C LEU A 79 -5.18 20.27 -17.85
N HIS A 80 -4.85 21.48 -18.33
CA HIS A 80 -3.50 21.81 -18.75
C HIS A 80 -2.49 21.61 -17.62
N ARG A 81 -2.78 22.14 -16.42
CA ARG A 81 -1.91 21.96 -15.24
C ARG A 81 -1.78 20.50 -14.83
N ALA A 82 -2.87 19.73 -14.85
CA ALA A 82 -2.84 18.30 -14.56
C ALA A 82 -1.87 17.56 -15.49
N ARG A 83 -1.96 17.80 -16.81
CA ARG A 83 -1.06 17.21 -17.81
C ARG A 83 0.38 17.67 -17.65
N SER A 84 0.63 18.92 -17.29
CA SER A 84 1.99 19.41 -17.01
C SER A 84 2.61 18.72 -15.79
N THR A 85 1.84 18.49 -14.72
CA THR A 85 2.29 17.72 -13.55
C THR A 85 2.59 16.27 -13.92
N MET A 86 1.84 15.68 -14.86
CA MET A 86 2.10 14.34 -15.39
C MET A 86 3.38 14.29 -16.24
N ALA A 87 3.58 15.26 -17.14
CA ALA A 87 4.74 15.33 -18.03
C ALA A 87 6.08 15.57 -17.29
N ILE A 88 6.04 16.28 -16.15
CA ILE A 88 7.23 16.49 -15.30
C ILE A 88 7.71 15.16 -14.68
N GLN A 89 6.81 14.20 -14.46
CA GLN A 89 7.15 12.90 -13.87
C GLN A 89 7.65 11.89 -14.93
N GLU A 90 7.14 11.95 -16.16
CA GLU A 90 7.65 11.15 -17.28
C GLU A 90 9.10 11.50 -17.65
N GLY A 91 9.53 12.74 -17.41
CA GLY A 91 10.93 13.17 -17.61
C GLY A 91 11.88 12.88 -16.43
N GLY A 92 11.39 12.31 -15.33
CA GLY A 92 12.09 12.27 -14.04
C GLY A 92 12.68 10.93 -13.60
N SER A 93 12.23 9.78 -14.13
CA SER A 93 12.86 8.47 -13.87
C SER A 93 12.30 7.42 -14.82
N GLY A 94 13.14 6.98 -15.76
CA GLY A 94 12.97 5.70 -16.43
C GLY A 94 13.60 4.57 -15.61
N SER A 95 12.96 3.38 -15.65
CA SER A 95 13.37 2.10 -15.06
C SER A 95 13.09 1.98 -13.53
N ALA A 96 12.44 0.94 -12.99
CA ALA A 96 12.30 -0.47 -13.37
C ALA A 96 10.89 -0.97 -12.95
N LEU A 97 10.11 -1.72 -13.76
CA LEU A 97 10.29 -3.10 -14.21
C LEU A 97 10.69 -4.09 -13.10
N VAL A 98 9.73 -4.68 -12.38
CA VAL A 98 10.00 -5.92 -11.61
C VAL A 98 8.82 -6.91 -11.67
N ARG A 99 9.05 -7.98 -12.43
CA ARG A 99 8.33 -9.26 -12.45
C ARG A 99 8.53 -10.04 -11.14
N VAL A 100 7.62 -10.99 -10.86
CA VAL A 100 7.63 -11.86 -9.65
C VAL A 100 8.77 -12.90 -9.59
N ASP A 101 9.76 -12.87 -10.49
CA ASP A 101 11.02 -13.66 -10.38
C ASP A 101 12.26 -12.82 -10.01
N GLY A 102 12.09 -11.59 -9.54
CA GLY A 102 13.23 -10.72 -9.25
C GLY A 102 12.93 -9.61 -8.26
N LEU A 103 12.54 -9.92 -7.02
CA LEU A 103 12.77 -8.95 -5.94
C LEU A 103 14.25 -8.55 -6.02
N ASP A 104 14.54 -7.26 -6.22
CA ASP A 104 15.91 -6.75 -6.11
C ASP A 104 16.46 -7.27 -4.76
N GLU A 105 17.65 -7.88 -4.78
CA GLU A 105 18.28 -8.46 -3.58
C GLU A 105 18.15 -7.57 -2.33
N PRO A 106 18.34 -6.23 -2.44
CA PRO A 106 18.14 -5.31 -1.33
C PRO A 106 16.73 -5.32 -0.74
N LEU A 107 15.67 -5.36 -1.56
CA LEU A 107 14.29 -5.36 -1.07
C LEU A 107 13.96 -6.67 -0.37
N ARG A 108 14.46 -7.80 -0.87
CA ARG A 108 14.28 -9.10 -0.20
C ARG A 108 14.91 -9.10 1.17
N THR A 109 16.17 -8.66 1.28
CA THR A 109 16.86 -8.53 2.57
C THR A 109 16.10 -7.60 3.52
N GLN A 110 15.60 -6.47 3.04
CA GLN A 110 14.79 -5.55 3.86
C GLN A 110 13.50 -6.19 4.37
N LEU A 111 12.82 -7.00 3.56
CA LEU A 111 11.61 -7.72 3.97
C LEU A 111 11.94 -8.84 4.98
N GLU A 112 13.05 -9.54 4.81
CA GLU A 112 13.52 -10.54 5.79
C GLU A 112 13.89 -9.90 7.13
N ASP A 113 14.58 -8.77 7.11
CA ASP A 113 14.90 -7.98 8.31
C ASP A 113 13.63 -7.43 8.95
N TYR A 114 12.63 -7.04 8.16
CA TYR A 114 11.33 -6.61 8.64
C TYR A 114 10.60 -7.73 9.38
N VAL A 115 10.52 -8.91 8.77
CA VAL A 115 9.91 -10.11 9.40
C VAL A 115 10.62 -10.43 10.70
N ARG A 116 11.96 -10.46 10.69
CA ARG A 116 12.76 -10.74 11.89
C ARG A 116 12.45 -9.74 12.99
N ALA A 117 12.41 -8.44 12.69
CA ALA A 117 12.10 -7.40 13.67
C ALA A 117 10.72 -7.59 14.32
N TRP A 118 9.72 -8.05 13.55
CA TRP A 118 8.39 -8.36 14.09
C TRP A 118 8.37 -9.60 14.96
N GLU A 119 8.96 -10.70 14.48
CA GLU A 119 8.94 -11.97 15.20
C GLU A 119 9.77 -11.92 16.50
N THR A 120 10.87 -11.15 16.53
CA THR A 120 11.69 -10.96 17.74
C THR A 120 11.26 -9.76 18.59
N ALA A 121 10.26 -9.00 18.15
CA ALA A 121 9.85 -7.73 18.78
C ALA A 121 11.01 -6.71 18.92
N ASP A 122 11.92 -6.68 17.94
CA ASP A 122 13.05 -5.76 17.90
C ASP A 122 12.64 -4.40 17.34
N VAL A 123 12.38 -3.47 18.27
CA VAL A 123 12.04 -2.08 17.94
C VAL A 123 13.17 -1.37 17.21
N ALA A 124 14.44 -1.62 17.57
CA ALA A 124 15.56 -0.92 16.97
C ALA A 124 15.75 -1.33 15.50
N ALA A 125 15.64 -2.63 15.21
CA ALA A 125 15.69 -3.16 13.85
C ALA A 125 14.54 -2.61 12.99
N LEU A 126 13.30 -2.57 13.51
CA LEU A 126 12.17 -1.99 12.79
C LEU A 126 12.42 -0.51 12.45
N LEU A 127 12.90 0.29 13.40
CA LEU A 127 13.16 1.72 13.18
C LEU A 127 14.29 1.99 12.17
N ALA A 128 15.25 1.08 12.04
CA ALA A 128 16.34 1.20 11.08
C ALA A 128 15.85 1.10 9.62
N LEU A 129 14.79 0.31 9.38
CA LEU A 129 14.18 0.12 8.06
C LEU A 129 13.31 1.30 7.60
N LEU A 130 12.77 2.05 8.56
CA LEU A 130 11.81 3.12 8.30
C LEU A 130 12.47 4.37 7.72
N LYS A 131 11.80 5.03 6.77
CA LYS A 131 12.07 6.42 6.40
C LYS A 131 11.91 7.34 7.63
N ALA A 132 12.62 8.45 7.67
CA ALA A 132 12.59 9.39 8.80
C ALA A 132 11.16 9.86 9.14
N ASP A 133 10.35 10.11 8.11
CA ASP A 133 8.97 10.58 8.22
C ASP A 133 7.93 9.51 7.89
N ALA A 134 8.31 8.23 8.00
CA ALA A 134 7.44 7.09 7.71
C ALA A 134 6.14 7.15 8.51
N THR A 135 5.07 6.55 7.98
CA THR A 135 3.79 6.46 8.68
C THR A 135 3.46 5.03 9.09
N PHE A 136 2.80 4.91 10.24
CA PHE A 136 2.13 3.68 10.66
C PHE A 136 0.66 4.02 10.89
N SER A 137 -0.24 3.24 10.29
CA SER A 137 -1.68 3.38 10.49
C SER A 137 -2.36 2.02 10.72
N MET A 138 -3.46 2.05 11.46
CA MET A 138 -4.27 0.86 11.78
C MET A 138 -5.76 1.16 11.56
N PRO A 139 -6.23 1.25 10.31
CA PRO A 139 -7.64 1.51 10.03
C PRO A 139 -8.57 0.52 10.78
N PRO A 140 -9.76 0.96 11.23
CA PRO A 140 -10.35 2.29 11.09
C PRO A 140 -9.91 3.30 12.16
N ILE A 141 -8.90 2.98 13.00
CA ILE A 141 -8.44 3.91 14.04
C ILE A 141 -7.84 5.14 13.32
N PRO A 142 -8.36 6.36 13.55
CA PRO A 142 -7.92 7.57 12.86
C PRO A 142 -6.60 8.11 13.41
N ALA A 143 -5.70 7.23 13.86
CA ALA A 143 -4.38 7.58 14.38
C ALA A 143 -3.33 7.30 13.31
N TRP A 144 -2.75 8.38 12.77
CA TRP A 144 -1.60 8.34 11.88
C TRP A 144 -0.35 8.61 12.72
N TYR A 145 0.48 7.60 12.90
CA TYR A 145 1.73 7.72 13.64
C TYR A 145 2.83 8.08 12.65
N ARG A 146 3.18 9.36 12.57
CA ARG A 146 4.18 9.85 11.62
C ARG A 146 5.54 10.07 12.28
N GLY A 147 6.58 9.54 11.64
CA GLY A 147 7.97 9.68 12.04
C GLY A 147 8.44 8.60 13.00
N ARG A 148 9.74 8.30 12.94
CA ARG A 148 10.38 7.21 13.71
C ARG A 148 10.12 7.29 15.22
N ALA A 149 10.14 8.48 15.81
CA ALA A 149 9.91 8.65 17.25
C ALA A 149 8.49 8.26 17.67
N THR A 150 7.48 8.67 16.90
CA THR A 150 6.08 8.36 17.16
C THR A 150 5.79 6.88 16.91
N ILE A 151 6.37 6.29 15.86
CA ILE A 151 6.27 4.86 15.57
C ILE A 151 6.97 4.02 16.65
N ARG A 152 8.13 4.46 17.16
CA ARG A 152 8.81 3.82 18.29
C ARG A 152 7.89 3.74 19.50
N ASP A 153 7.30 4.87 19.89
CA ASP A 153 6.48 4.96 21.09
C ASP A 153 5.21 4.10 20.95
N LEU A 154 4.58 4.09 19.78
CA LEU A 154 3.50 3.16 19.44
C LEU A 154 3.95 1.70 19.61
N THR A 155 5.06 1.34 19.00
CA THR A 155 5.56 -0.03 18.94
C THR A 155 5.90 -0.54 20.34
N MET A 156 6.63 0.25 21.13
CA MET A 156 7.02 -0.09 22.50
C MET A 156 5.84 -0.16 23.46
N ARG A 157 4.76 0.61 23.23
CA ARG A 157 3.60 0.65 24.12
C ARG A 157 2.53 -0.36 23.75
N THR A 158 2.43 -0.77 22.48
CA THR A 158 1.27 -1.53 21.98
C THR A 158 1.63 -2.74 21.13
N VAL A 159 2.42 -2.58 20.06
CA VAL A 159 2.62 -3.63 19.04
C VAL A 159 3.57 -4.72 19.55
N PHE A 160 4.66 -4.32 20.20
CA PHE A 160 5.72 -5.21 20.72
C PHE A 160 5.74 -5.25 22.25
N SER A 161 4.59 -5.03 22.90
CA SER A 161 4.47 -4.97 24.35
C SER A 161 3.52 -6.02 24.91
N GLY A 162 3.62 -6.28 26.21
CA GLY A 162 2.69 -7.10 26.96
C GLY A 162 2.49 -8.50 26.36
N GLN A 163 1.23 -8.89 26.14
CA GLN A 163 0.87 -10.21 25.62
C GLN A 163 1.16 -10.42 24.13
N ALA A 164 1.64 -9.39 23.41
CA ALA A 164 1.97 -9.45 21.99
C ALA A 164 3.50 -9.54 21.73
N GLN A 165 4.33 -9.28 22.74
CA GLN A 165 5.78 -9.29 22.59
C GLN A 165 6.30 -10.68 22.22
N GLY A 166 7.07 -10.77 21.12
CA GLY A 166 7.67 -12.01 20.62
C GLY A 166 6.66 -13.08 20.19
N ARG A 167 5.42 -12.69 19.89
CA ARG A 167 4.29 -13.60 19.60
C ARG A 167 3.70 -13.37 18.22
N TRP A 168 4.44 -12.70 17.34
CA TRP A 168 4.04 -12.47 15.96
C TRP A 168 4.65 -13.54 15.06
N HIS A 169 3.92 -13.91 14.02
CA HIS A 169 4.43 -14.67 12.90
C HIS A 169 3.88 -14.06 11.62
N LEU A 170 4.75 -13.83 10.64
CA LEU A 170 4.39 -13.14 9.40
C LEU A 170 4.48 -14.12 8.22
N ARG A 171 3.39 -14.22 7.44
CA ARG A 171 3.37 -14.96 6.16
C ARG A 171 3.43 -13.97 5.00
N PRO A 172 4.42 -14.05 4.11
CA PRO A 172 4.48 -13.19 2.93
C PRO A 172 3.24 -13.33 2.04
N THR A 173 2.77 -12.21 1.50
CA THR A 173 1.72 -12.11 0.47
C THR A 173 1.88 -10.80 -0.31
N ARG A 174 0.90 -10.43 -1.13
CA ARG A 174 0.87 -9.14 -1.84
C ARG A 174 -0.51 -8.54 -1.80
N ALA A 175 -0.57 -7.22 -1.69
CA ALA A 175 -1.82 -6.48 -1.74
C ALA A 175 -1.63 -5.16 -2.48
N ASN A 176 -2.57 -4.81 -3.36
CA ASN A 176 -2.58 -3.54 -4.09
C ASN A 176 -1.26 -3.26 -4.84
N GLY A 177 -0.63 -4.31 -5.39
CA GLY A 177 0.66 -4.25 -6.09
C GLY A 177 1.89 -4.13 -5.18
N GLN A 178 1.71 -4.15 -3.86
CA GLN A 178 2.76 -3.90 -2.87
C GLN A 178 3.09 -5.14 -2.03
N PRO A 179 4.31 -5.21 -1.46
CA PRO A 179 4.64 -6.22 -0.45
C PRO A 179 3.64 -6.17 0.71
N ALA A 180 3.14 -7.33 1.11
CA ALA A 180 2.21 -7.45 2.23
C ALA A 180 2.49 -8.69 3.07
N PHE A 181 1.94 -8.71 4.28
CA PHE A 181 2.05 -9.85 5.19
C PHE A 181 0.70 -10.20 5.81
N GLY A 182 0.42 -11.48 5.88
CA GLY A 182 -0.55 -12.03 6.82
C GLY A 182 0.07 -12.06 8.21
N LEU A 183 -0.48 -11.26 9.14
CA LEU A 183 -0.05 -11.24 10.52
C LEU A 183 -0.80 -12.32 11.30
N TYR A 184 -0.04 -13.16 11.97
CA TYR A 184 -0.55 -14.11 12.93
C TYR A 184 -0.07 -13.75 14.33
N ARG A 185 -0.93 -13.96 15.31
CA ARG A 185 -0.59 -13.79 16.72
C ARG A 185 -0.70 -15.11 17.45
N GLN A 186 0.32 -15.42 18.23
CA GLN A 186 0.38 -16.62 19.02
C GLN A 186 -0.78 -16.67 20.02
N SER A 187 -1.38 -17.84 20.14
CA SER A 187 -2.41 -18.13 21.13
C SER A 187 -1.80 -18.29 22.53
N ALA A 188 -2.63 -18.63 23.52
CA ALA A 188 -2.13 -19.06 24.82
C ALA A 188 -1.33 -20.37 24.74
N GLU A 189 -1.60 -21.21 23.74
CA GLU A 189 -0.85 -22.42 23.44
C GLU A 189 0.44 -22.09 22.67
N PRO A 190 1.61 -22.48 23.19
CA PRO A 190 2.88 -22.24 22.51
C PRO A 190 2.93 -22.86 21.10
N GLY A 191 3.42 -22.10 20.11
CA GLY A 191 3.59 -22.61 18.75
C GLY A 191 2.33 -22.62 17.87
N VAL A 192 1.16 -22.23 18.40
CA VAL A 192 -0.08 -22.07 17.64
C VAL A 192 -0.37 -20.59 17.41
N TYR A 193 -0.53 -20.18 16.15
CA TYR A 193 -0.75 -18.79 15.77
C TYR A 193 -2.06 -18.61 14.99
N HIS A 194 -2.86 -17.62 15.39
CA HIS A 194 -4.15 -17.30 14.76
C HIS A 194 -4.04 -16.05 13.90
N ALA A 195 -4.81 -16.03 12.82
CA ALA A 195 -4.98 -14.88 11.94
C ALA A 195 -5.34 -13.61 12.73
N TYR A 196 -4.59 -12.53 12.48
CA TYR A 196 -4.76 -11.25 13.14
C TYR A 196 -5.15 -10.14 12.17
N GLY A 197 -4.47 -10.04 11.03
CA GLY A 197 -4.73 -8.99 10.04
C GLY A 197 -3.80 -9.05 8.84
N ILE A 198 -4.05 -8.18 7.87
CA ILE A 198 -3.19 -7.99 6.70
C ILE A 198 -2.43 -6.67 6.88
N GLN A 199 -1.14 -6.67 6.60
CA GLN A 199 -0.32 -5.47 6.62
C GLN A 199 0.28 -5.23 5.24
N VAL A 200 0.15 -4.00 4.75
CA VAL A 200 0.67 -3.57 3.46
C VAL A 200 1.81 -2.59 3.69
N LEU A 201 2.92 -2.80 2.97
CA LEU A 201 4.14 -2.02 3.10
C LEU A 201 4.41 -1.21 1.84
N THR A 202 4.58 0.10 2.00
CA THR A 202 4.95 1.00 0.91
C THR A 202 6.41 1.41 1.06
N PHE A 203 7.19 1.24 -0.01
CA PHE A 203 8.58 1.65 -0.06
C PHE A 203 8.74 2.86 -1.00
N HIS A 204 9.58 3.82 -0.59
CA HIS A 204 10.00 4.95 -1.41
C HIS A 204 11.52 5.09 -1.31
N ASP A 205 12.19 5.21 -2.47
CA ASP A 205 13.66 5.31 -2.56
C ASP A 205 14.40 4.20 -1.78
N GLY A 206 13.84 2.98 -1.79
CA GLY A 206 14.40 1.83 -1.07
C GLY A 206 14.30 1.92 0.46
N GLN A 207 13.42 2.76 1.01
CA GLN A 207 13.15 2.82 2.45
C GLN A 207 11.67 2.58 2.74
N LEU A 208 11.35 1.97 3.89
CA LEU A 208 9.98 1.71 4.28
C LEU A 208 9.29 3.02 4.69
N ALA A 209 8.36 3.48 3.85
CA ALA A 209 7.68 4.75 4.01
C ALA A 209 6.35 4.61 4.74
N ASP A 210 5.56 3.57 4.46
CA ASP A 210 4.25 3.39 5.09
C ASP A 210 4.02 1.93 5.52
N ILE A 211 3.41 1.80 6.69
CA ILE A 211 2.89 0.54 7.22
C ILE A 211 1.40 0.75 7.49
N ILE A 212 0.55 0.02 6.76
CA ILE A 212 -0.89 0.02 6.99
C ILE A 212 -1.31 -1.36 7.47
N THR A 213 -1.89 -1.45 8.67
CA THR A 213 -2.34 -2.73 9.24
C THR A 213 -3.86 -2.79 9.34
N PHE A 214 -4.46 -3.68 8.55
CA PHE A 214 -5.89 -3.98 8.55
C PHE A 214 -6.17 -5.15 9.50
N ARG A 215 -6.73 -4.85 10.68
CA ARG A 215 -6.99 -5.86 11.74
C ARG A 215 -8.30 -6.63 11.51
N HIS A 216 -8.39 -7.26 10.34
CA HIS A 216 -9.57 -8.00 9.90
C HIS A 216 -9.18 -9.43 9.51
N PRO A 217 -9.24 -10.40 10.45
CA PRO A 217 -8.96 -11.81 10.15
C PRO A 217 -9.84 -12.40 9.04
N ALA A 218 -11.02 -11.83 8.81
CA ALA A 218 -11.93 -12.21 7.73
C ALA A 218 -11.34 -11.99 6.32
N LEU A 219 -10.23 -11.24 6.18
CA LEU A 219 -9.51 -11.08 4.91
C LEU A 219 -8.70 -12.33 4.53
N PHE A 220 -8.32 -13.19 5.48
CA PHE A 220 -7.38 -14.29 5.24
C PHE A 220 -7.82 -15.24 4.12
N PRO A 221 -9.10 -15.66 4.05
CA PRO A 221 -9.59 -16.46 2.93
C PRO A 221 -9.44 -15.78 1.56
N LEU A 222 -9.54 -14.44 1.49
CA LEU A 222 -9.35 -13.70 0.23
C LEU A 222 -7.90 -13.78 -0.25
N PHE A 223 -6.94 -13.79 0.67
CA PHE A 223 -5.50 -13.89 0.41
C PHE A 223 -5.00 -15.35 0.35
N HIS A 224 -5.90 -16.34 0.34
CA HIS A 224 -5.56 -17.77 0.37
C HIS A 224 -4.67 -18.16 1.57
N LEU A 225 -4.78 -17.41 2.67
CA LEU A 225 -4.01 -17.64 3.89
C LEU A 225 -4.82 -18.50 4.88
N PRO A 226 -4.19 -19.48 5.56
CA PRO A 226 -4.87 -20.28 6.56
C PRO A 226 -5.23 -19.43 7.79
N ALA A 227 -6.34 -19.75 8.45
CA ALA A 227 -6.78 -19.04 9.66
C ALA A 227 -5.89 -19.35 10.90
N ILE A 228 -5.21 -20.50 10.89
CA ILE A 228 -4.33 -20.97 11.95
C ILE A 228 -3.07 -21.55 11.30
N VAL A 229 -1.91 -21.24 11.87
CA VAL A 229 -0.63 -21.88 11.52
C VAL A 229 0.05 -22.39 12.78
N SER A 230 0.84 -23.45 12.63
CA SER A 230 1.62 -24.03 13.73
C SER A 230 3.05 -24.29 13.30
N ASN A 231 4.00 -24.13 14.23
CA ASN A 231 5.42 -24.40 14.03
C ASN A 231 5.82 -25.84 14.46
N LEU A 232 4.87 -26.80 14.38
CA LEU A 232 5.15 -28.21 14.67
C LEU A 232 6.17 -28.81 13.70
#